data_AF-A0A371JC28-F1
#
_entry.id   AF-A0A371JC28-F1
#
_cell.length_a   1.000
_cell.length_b   1.000
_cell.length_c   1.000
_cell.angle_alpha   90.00
_cell.angle_beta   90.00
_cell.angle_gamma   90.00
#
_symmetry.space_group_name_H-M   'P 1'
#
loop_
_entity.id
_entity.type
_entity.pdbx_description
1 polymer ?
#
loop_
_entity_poly.entity_id
_entity_poly.type
_entity_poly.pdbx_seq_one_letter_code
_entity_poly.pdbx_strand_id
1 'polypeptide(L)'
;MKQTELKRKTPLRAKTPLRARTSLKPKCVPKQSKSRKCRSKKKRIKKTESMMHQKDGTCYLCMLLHSNYAIYAYTEEHHIFFGTAKRRLSEEHRLKVYLCMAHHRGDANGNRQAVHHNQDINLLLRAAGQREFEKTHTREEFIEIFQENHLIKDKKGEFRCLINLENLIP
;
A
#
# COMPACT_ATOMS: atom_id res chain seq x y z
N MET A 1 6.89 65.83 -32.38
CA MET A 1 6.62 64.53 -33.01
C MET A 1 5.64 63.76 -32.13
N LYS A 2 4.36 63.71 -32.51
CA LYS A 2 3.29 63.10 -31.70
C LYS A 2 2.85 61.81 -32.40
N GLN A 3 3.07 60.66 -31.75
CA GLN A 3 2.60 59.36 -32.22
C GLN A 3 1.09 59.25 -31.95
N THR A 4 0.32 58.90 -32.98
CA THR A 4 -1.13 58.72 -32.93
C THR A 4 -1.47 57.23 -32.78
N GLU A 5 -2.20 56.88 -31.72
CA GLU A 5 -2.65 55.51 -31.46
C GLU A 5 -3.88 55.14 -32.32
N LEU A 6 -3.74 54.16 -33.20
CA LEU A 6 -4.87 53.51 -33.90
C LEU A 6 -5.49 52.42 -33.01
N LYS A 7 -6.66 52.71 -32.43
CA LYS A 7 -7.52 51.73 -31.73
C LYS A 7 -8.09 50.71 -32.72
N ARG A 8 -7.71 49.44 -32.60
CA ARG A 8 -8.29 48.32 -33.37
C ARG A 8 -9.67 47.95 -32.80
N LYS A 9 -10.72 48.13 -33.60
CA LYS A 9 -12.10 47.75 -33.27
C LYS A 9 -12.29 46.24 -33.44
N THR A 10 -12.76 45.55 -32.40
CA THR A 10 -13.13 44.13 -32.43
C THR A 10 -14.46 43.91 -33.17
N PRO A 11 -14.57 42.91 -34.07
CA PRO A 11 -15.82 42.65 -34.79
C PRO A 11 -16.86 41.91 -33.93
N LEU A 12 -18.12 42.33 -34.07
CA LEU A 12 -19.28 41.75 -33.39
C LEU A 12 -19.64 40.37 -33.97
N ARG A 13 -19.84 39.39 -33.09
CA ARG A 13 -20.13 37.98 -33.43
C ARG A 13 -21.57 37.79 -33.90
N ALA A 14 -21.75 37.25 -35.10
CA ALA A 14 -23.06 36.94 -35.68
C ALA A 14 -23.81 35.85 -34.87
N LYS A 15 -25.11 36.05 -34.64
CA LYS A 15 -26.00 35.11 -33.93
C LYS A 15 -26.49 34.03 -34.90
N THR A 16 -26.18 32.77 -34.62
CA THR A 16 -26.62 31.60 -35.40
C THR A 16 -28.11 31.28 -35.13
N PRO A 17 -28.93 30.94 -36.14
CA PRO A 17 -30.34 30.65 -35.92
C PRO A 17 -30.56 29.28 -35.24
N LEU A 18 -31.53 29.23 -34.33
CA LEU A 18 -31.97 28.04 -33.61
C LEU A 18 -32.73 27.10 -34.57
N ARG A 19 -32.25 25.86 -34.72
CA ARG A 19 -32.94 24.81 -35.50
C ARG A 19 -34.15 24.27 -34.74
N ALA A 20 -35.30 24.22 -35.42
CA ALA A 20 -36.53 23.59 -34.93
C ALA A 20 -36.35 22.07 -34.78
N ARG A 21 -36.79 21.53 -33.63
CA ARG A 21 -36.82 20.08 -33.35
C ARG A 21 -38.08 19.46 -33.94
N THR A 22 -37.94 18.65 -34.98
CA THR A 22 -39.01 17.74 -35.42
C THR A 22 -39.01 16.49 -34.54
N SER A 23 -40.13 16.28 -33.85
CA SER A 23 -40.35 15.15 -32.94
C SER A 23 -40.78 13.92 -33.73
N LEU A 24 -39.83 13.10 -34.19
CA LEU A 24 -40.10 11.72 -34.59
C LEU A 24 -39.56 10.80 -33.47
N LYS A 25 -40.49 10.23 -32.69
CA LYS A 25 -40.17 9.33 -31.57
C LYS A 25 -39.60 8.01 -32.12
N PRO A 26 -38.37 7.61 -31.78
CA PRO A 26 -37.86 6.28 -32.13
C PRO A 26 -38.62 5.20 -31.36
N LYS A 27 -39.00 4.12 -32.06
CA LYS A 27 -39.66 2.93 -31.50
C LYS A 27 -38.77 2.31 -30.42
N CYS A 28 -39.32 2.08 -29.22
CA CYS A 28 -38.64 1.47 -28.09
C CYS A 28 -38.26 0.01 -28.40
N VAL A 29 -36.97 -0.28 -28.48
CA VAL A 29 -36.43 -1.65 -28.47
C VAL A 29 -36.26 -2.09 -27.00
N PRO A 30 -36.68 -3.31 -26.60
CA PRO A 30 -36.54 -3.78 -25.23
C PRO A 30 -35.06 -3.85 -24.84
N LYS A 31 -34.65 -3.01 -23.88
CA LYS A 31 -33.30 -3.05 -23.29
C LYS A 31 -33.18 -4.32 -22.44
N GLN A 32 -32.31 -5.23 -22.85
CA GLN A 32 -31.90 -6.39 -22.06
C GLN A 32 -31.48 -5.94 -20.65
N SER A 33 -32.09 -6.57 -19.65
CA SER A 33 -31.92 -6.29 -18.23
C SER A 33 -30.47 -6.60 -17.80
N LYS A 34 -29.70 -5.55 -17.49
CA LYS A 34 -28.43 -5.72 -16.78
C LYS A 34 -28.74 -6.37 -15.42
N SER A 35 -28.26 -7.59 -15.21
CA SER A 35 -28.41 -8.30 -13.95
C SER A 35 -27.83 -7.46 -12.81
N ARG A 36 -28.64 -7.23 -11.76
CA ARG A 36 -28.17 -6.55 -10.55
C ARG A 36 -27.20 -7.49 -9.85
N LYS A 37 -25.88 -7.26 -10.02
CA LYS A 37 -24.88 -7.97 -9.22
C LYS A 37 -25.09 -7.58 -7.75
N CYS A 38 -25.62 -8.51 -6.95
CA CYS A 38 -25.65 -8.36 -5.49
C CYS A 38 -24.21 -8.14 -5.01
N ARG A 39 -23.93 -6.96 -4.44
CA ARG A 39 -22.66 -6.70 -3.74
C ARG A 39 -22.64 -7.64 -2.53
N SER A 40 -21.90 -8.73 -2.63
CA SER A 40 -21.63 -9.58 -1.47
C SER A 40 -21.00 -8.73 -0.37
N LYS A 41 -21.64 -8.70 0.80
CA LYS A 41 -21.14 -7.94 1.95
C LYS A 41 -19.74 -8.46 2.29
N LYS A 42 -18.74 -7.59 2.27
CA LYS A 42 -17.35 -7.94 2.60
C LYS A 42 -17.32 -8.52 4.02
N LYS A 43 -16.86 -9.76 4.18
CA LYS A 43 -16.74 -10.44 5.47
C LYS A 43 -15.84 -9.58 6.38
N ARG A 44 -16.34 -9.20 7.56
CA ARG A 44 -15.57 -8.45 8.57
C ARG A 44 -14.58 -9.42 9.22
N ILE A 45 -13.29 -9.26 8.95
CA ILE A 45 -12.23 -10.06 9.60
C ILE A 45 -12.10 -9.55 11.03
N LYS A 46 -12.10 -10.46 12.01
CA LYS A 46 -11.82 -10.11 13.41
C LYS A 46 -10.32 -9.82 13.53
N LYS A 47 -9.96 -8.71 14.16
CA LYS A 47 -8.58 -8.31 14.36
C LYS A 47 -7.92 -9.25 15.37
N THR A 48 -7.10 -10.17 14.89
CA THR A 48 -6.30 -11.10 15.69
C THR A 48 -4.93 -10.50 16.02
N GLU A 49 -4.28 -11.05 17.05
CA GLU A 49 -2.92 -10.65 17.44
C GLU A 49 -1.94 -10.96 16.30
N SER A 50 -0.82 -10.25 16.22
CA SER A 50 0.16 -10.56 15.18
C SER A 50 0.92 -11.85 15.49
N MET A 51 1.44 -12.52 14.46
CA MET A 51 2.32 -13.69 14.62
C MET A 51 3.78 -13.28 14.85
N MET A 52 4.19 -12.11 14.35
CA MET A 52 5.59 -11.68 14.36
C MET A 52 6.01 -10.86 15.58
N HIS A 53 5.07 -10.10 16.15
CA HIS A 53 5.36 -9.18 17.24
C HIS A 53 4.17 -9.00 18.20
N GLN A 54 4.42 -9.14 19.50
CA GLN A 54 3.37 -8.93 20.50
C GLN A 54 3.03 -7.43 20.63
N LYS A 55 1.81 -7.12 21.06
CA LYS A 55 1.40 -5.76 21.37
C LYS A 55 1.77 -5.41 22.83
N ASP A 56 3.06 -5.35 23.10
CA ASP A 56 3.65 -5.00 24.41
C ASP A 56 4.10 -3.53 24.50
N GLY A 57 3.95 -2.76 23.41
CA GLY A 57 4.36 -1.36 23.31
C GLY A 57 5.80 -1.18 22.81
N THR A 58 6.52 -2.26 22.51
CA THR A 58 7.84 -2.19 21.89
C THR A 58 7.74 -1.98 20.38
N CYS A 59 8.80 -1.46 19.77
CA CYS A 59 8.90 -1.30 18.31
C CYS A 59 9.76 -2.43 17.73
N TYR A 60 9.19 -3.19 16.80
CA TYR A 60 9.90 -4.32 16.17
C TYR A 60 11.21 -3.91 15.49
N LEU A 61 11.23 -2.76 14.80
CA LEU A 61 12.45 -2.25 14.16
C LEU A 61 13.48 -1.71 15.16
N CYS A 62 13.06 -1.15 16.29
CA CYS A 62 14.00 -0.75 17.35
C CYS A 62 14.73 -1.97 17.93
N MET A 63 14.00 -3.07 18.16
CA MET A 63 14.57 -4.31 18.66
C MET A 63 15.53 -4.93 17.63
N LEU A 64 15.12 -4.96 16.36
CA LEU A 64 15.88 -5.63 15.31
C LEU A 64 17.14 -4.86 14.87
N LEU A 65 17.07 -3.53 14.77
CA LEU A 65 18.18 -2.72 14.26
C LEU A 65 19.12 -2.23 15.37
N HIS A 66 18.59 -1.94 16.56
CA HIS A 66 19.34 -1.25 17.62
C HIS A 66 19.40 -2.04 18.93
N SER A 67 18.86 -3.26 18.96
CA SER A 67 18.66 -4.04 20.20
C SER A 67 17.98 -3.22 21.30
N ASN A 68 17.09 -2.30 20.92
CA ASN A 68 16.40 -1.40 21.82
C ASN A 68 14.99 -1.93 22.11
N TYR A 69 14.78 -2.29 23.38
CA TYR A 69 13.54 -2.86 23.90
C TYR A 69 12.69 -1.84 24.67
N ALA A 70 12.88 -0.54 24.40
CA ALA A 70 12.09 0.51 25.03
C ALA A 70 10.59 0.36 24.73
N ILE A 71 9.78 0.64 25.75
CA ILE A 71 8.33 0.65 25.66
C ILE A 71 7.87 2.05 25.26
N TYR A 72 7.13 2.16 24.17
CA TYR A 72 6.56 3.40 23.66
C TYR A 72 5.12 3.56 24.13
N ALA A 73 4.73 4.79 24.48
CA ALA A 73 3.35 5.12 24.82
C ALA A 73 2.37 4.90 23.65
N TYR A 74 2.86 5.02 22.41
CA TYR A 74 2.05 4.85 21.20
C TYR A 74 2.83 4.12 20.10
N THR A 75 2.22 3.06 19.57
CA THR A 75 2.73 2.25 18.46
C THR A 75 1.65 2.06 17.40
N GLU A 76 2.04 2.03 16.14
CA GLU A 76 1.15 1.78 15.00
C GLU A 76 1.33 0.39 14.42
N GLU A 77 0.22 -0.17 13.93
CA GLU A 77 0.22 -1.43 13.21
C GLU A 77 0.66 -1.23 11.77
N HIS A 78 1.71 -1.94 11.39
CA HIS A 78 2.23 -1.99 10.05
C HIS A 78 1.97 -3.37 9.44
N HIS A 79 1.27 -3.41 8.30
CA HIS A 79 1.07 -4.64 7.53
C HIS A 79 2.27 -4.82 6.61
N ILE A 80 2.97 -5.95 6.74
CA ILE A 80 4.21 -6.21 5.99
C ILE A 80 3.94 -6.29 4.50
N PHE A 81 2.89 -7.02 4.13
CA PHE A 81 2.40 -7.04 2.75
C PHE A 81 1.26 -6.04 2.64
N PHE A 82 1.58 -4.87 2.09
CA PHE A 82 0.66 -3.75 1.90
C PHE A 82 0.05 -3.75 0.48
N GLY A 83 -1.00 -2.95 0.29
CA GLY A 83 -1.76 -2.87 -0.95
C GLY A 83 -3.20 -3.36 -0.80
N THR A 84 -4.08 -2.96 -1.74
CA THR A 84 -5.53 -3.19 -1.64
C THR A 84 -5.91 -4.67 -1.53
N ALA A 85 -5.18 -5.55 -2.24
CA ALA A 85 -5.40 -7.00 -2.17
C ALA A 85 -4.68 -7.63 -0.97
N LYS A 86 -3.42 -7.24 -0.73
CA LYS A 86 -2.53 -7.90 0.24
C LYS A 86 -2.78 -7.52 1.69
N ARG A 87 -3.37 -6.34 1.95
CA ARG A 87 -3.75 -5.95 3.33
C ARG A 87 -4.64 -7.00 3.99
N ARG A 88 -5.62 -7.54 3.24
CA ARG A 88 -6.52 -8.58 3.75
C ARG A 88 -5.77 -9.86 4.10
N LEU A 89 -4.82 -10.27 3.25
CA LEU A 89 -3.99 -11.46 3.47
C LEU A 89 -3.09 -11.27 4.69
N SER A 90 -2.48 -10.10 4.85
CA SER A 90 -1.68 -9.76 6.03
C SER A 90 -2.50 -9.79 7.32
N GLU A 91 -3.76 -9.34 7.28
CA GLU A 91 -4.69 -9.44 8.41
C GLU A 91 -5.08 -10.91 8.70
N GLU A 92 -5.33 -11.72 7.67
CA GLU A 92 -5.74 -13.13 7.77
C GLU A 92 -4.62 -14.03 8.29
N HIS A 93 -3.41 -13.86 7.76
CA HIS A 93 -2.21 -14.61 8.16
C HIS A 93 -1.46 -13.97 9.34
N ARG A 94 -2.00 -12.90 9.94
CA ARG A 94 -1.44 -12.24 11.13
C ARG A 94 -0.02 -11.67 10.91
N LEU A 95 0.33 -11.35 9.66
CA LEU A 95 1.63 -10.82 9.22
C LEU A 95 1.66 -9.29 9.33
N LYS A 96 1.68 -8.81 10.56
CA LYS A 96 1.80 -7.39 10.91
C LYS A 96 2.80 -7.22 12.05
N VAL A 97 3.34 -6.01 12.18
CA VAL A 97 4.25 -5.63 13.28
C VAL A 97 3.80 -4.33 13.92
N TYR A 98 4.24 -4.07 15.15
CA TYR A 98 4.02 -2.79 15.83
C TYR A 98 5.28 -1.95 15.74
N LEU A 99 5.13 -0.71 15.28
CA LEU A 99 6.23 0.23 15.06
C LEU A 99 5.98 1.56 15.78
N CYS A 100 7.04 2.19 16.27
CA CYS A 100 6.98 3.57 16.75
C CYS A 100 6.73 4.53 15.57
N MET A 101 6.35 5.79 15.86
CA MET A 101 6.03 6.77 14.81
C MET A 101 7.20 7.02 13.87
N ALA A 102 8.40 7.15 14.44
CA ALA A 102 9.61 7.42 13.68
C ALA A 102 9.93 6.29 12.68
N HIS A 103 9.78 5.03 13.08
CA HIS A 103 10.01 3.88 12.19
C HIS A 103 8.82 3.52 11.30
N HIS A 104 7.60 3.96 11.63
CA HIS A 104 6.45 3.74 10.76
C HIS A 104 6.37 4.79 9.66
N ARG A 105 6.20 6.06 10.03
CA ARG A 105 5.92 7.18 9.11
C ARG A 105 7.12 8.10 8.88
N GLY A 106 8.16 8.01 9.70
CA GLY A 106 9.23 9.00 9.76
C GLY A 106 9.02 10.02 10.89
N ASP A 107 10.06 10.78 11.20
CA ASP A 107 10.03 11.91 12.13
C ASP A 107 10.41 13.22 11.43
N ALA A 108 10.34 14.34 12.17
CA ALA A 108 10.67 15.67 11.66
C ALA A 108 12.13 15.81 11.17
N ASN A 109 13.02 14.91 11.62
CA ASN A 109 14.43 14.90 11.24
C ASN A 109 14.71 13.97 10.05
N GLY A 110 13.66 13.38 9.46
CA GLY A 110 13.79 12.49 8.32
C GLY A 110 14.44 11.17 8.68
N ASN A 111 13.94 10.47 9.70
CA ASN A 111 14.39 9.13 10.06
C ASN A 111 14.47 8.23 8.81
N ARG A 112 15.71 7.95 8.39
CA ARG A 112 16.03 7.15 7.20
C ARG A 112 15.62 5.69 7.35
N GLN A 113 15.20 5.29 8.55
CA GLN A 113 14.77 3.93 8.85
C GLN A 113 13.24 3.77 8.87
N ALA A 114 12.48 4.78 8.43
CA ALA A 114 11.03 4.65 8.32
C ALA A 114 10.65 3.63 7.23
N VAL A 115 9.81 2.65 7.56
CA VAL A 115 9.45 1.55 6.65
C VAL A 115 8.74 2.01 5.38
N HIS A 116 7.99 3.13 5.44
CA HIS A 116 7.35 3.71 4.26
C HIS A 116 8.32 4.47 3.35
N HIS A 117 9.52 4.81 3.85
CA HIS A 117 10.52 5.60 3.13
C HIS A 117 11.78 4.81 2.75
N ASN A 118 12.05 3.69 3.43
CA ASN A 118 13.22 2.86 3.22
C ASN A 118 12.85 1.50 2.65
N GLN A 119 13.21 1.29 1.38
CA GLN A 119 12.93 0.05 0.66
C GLN A 119 13.67 -1.15 1.25
N ASP A 120 14.88 -0.99 1.77
CA ASP A 120 15.65 -2.08 2.35
C ASP A 120 15.01 -2.60 3.63
N ILE A 121 14.49 -1.69 4.47
CA ILE A 121 13.72 -2.06 5.67
C ILE A 121 12.42 -2.75 5.29
N ASN A 122 11.75 -2.29 4.22
CA ASN A 122 10.55 -2.95 3.73
C ASN A 122 10.84 -4.39 3.26
N LEU A 123 11.92 -4.59 2.50
CA LEU A 123 12.38 -5.90 2.06
C LEU A 123 12.79 -6.79 3.24
N LEU A 124 13.47 -6.23 4.25
CA LEU A 124 13.82 -6.91 5.48
C LEU A 124 12.57 -7.44 6.21
N LEU A 125 11.55 -6.60 6.39
CA LEU A 125 10.29 -7.02 7.03
C LEU A 125 9.55 -8.07 6.21
N ARG A 126 9.54 -7.96 4.88
CA ARG A 126 8.92 -8.96 3.99
C ARG A 126 9.64 -10.31 4.07
N ALA A 127 10.97 -10.31 4.12
CA ALA A 127 11.76 -11.52 4.33
C ALA A 127 11.54 -12.12 5.74
N ALA A 128 11.47 -11.30 6.78
CA ALA A 128 11.13 -11.75 8.12
C ALA A 128 9.72 -12.34 8.19
N GLY A 129 8.75 -11.72 7.53
CA GLY A 129 7.38 -12.22 7.44
C GLY A 129 7.27 -13.54 6.70
N GLN A 130 8.01 -13.71 5.61
CA GLN A 130 8.08 -14.99 4.91
C GLN A 130 8.71 -16.07 5.80
N ARG A 131 9.79 -15.77 6.52
CA ARG A 131 10.41 -16.73 7.46
C ARG A 131 9.45 -17.16 8.55
N GLU A 132 8.69 -16.22 9.11
CA GLU A 132 7.71 -16.55 10.16
C GLU A 132 6.58 -17.41 9.60
N PHE A 133 6.11 -17.12 8.40
CA PHE A 133 5.09 -17.91 7.71
C PHE A 133 5.57 -19.33 7.41
N GLU A 134 6.81 -19.49 6.95
CA GLU A 134 7.42 -20.79 6.62
C GLU A 134 7.64 -21.70 7.85
N LYS A 135 7.46 -21.20 9.08
CA LYS A 135 7.48 -22.06 10.28
C LYS A 135 6.24 -22.95 10.39
N THR A 136 5.11 -22.51 9.83
CA THR A 136 3.83 -23.23 9.92
C THR A 136 3.29 -23.67 8.55
N HIS A 137 3.81 -23.09 7.48
CA HIS A 137 3.37 -23.29 6.10
C HIS A 137 4.55 -23.58 5.17
N THR A 138 4.28 -24.06 3.96
CA THR A 138 5.35 -24.26 2.97
C THR A 138 5.65 -22.98 2.19
N ARG A 139 6.80 -22.96 1.50
CA ARG A 139 7.14 -21.84 0.63
C ARG A 139 6.24 -21.78 -0.60
N GLU A 140 5.83 -22.94 -1.12
CA GLU A 140 4.93 -23.04 -2.25
C GLU A 140 3.59 -22.37 -1.92
N GLU A 141 3.04 -22.64 -0.72
CA GLU A 141 1.84 -21.96 -0.20
C GLU A 141 2.05 -20.45 -0.08
N PHE A 142 3.22 -20.02 0.42
CA PHE A 142 3.53 -18.59 0.52
C PHE A 142 3.52 -17.91 -0.85
N ILE A 143 4.16 -18.51 -1.85
CA ILE A 143 4.23 -17.98 -3.21
C ILE A 143 2.82 -17.96 -3.85
N GLU A 144 2.01 -18.99 -3.62
CA GLU A 144 0.64 -19.03 -4.13
C GLU A 144 -0.23 -17.88 -3.57
N ILE A 145 -0.11 -17.61 -2.27
CA ILE A 145 -0.92 -16.62 -1.56
C ILE A 145 -0.43 -15.18 -1.83
N PHE A 146 0.87 -14.93 -1.66
CA PHE A 146 1.45 -13.58 -1.71
C PHE A 146 2.01 -13.20 -3.08
N GLN A 147 2.23 -14.19 -3.96
CA GLN A 147 2.79 -14.03 -5.31
C GLN A 147 4.17 -13.38 -5.32
N GLU A 148 4.95 -13.57 -4.25
CA GLU A 148 6.27 -12.99 -4.05
C GLU A 148 7.19 -13.98 -3.34
N ASN A 149 8.50 -13.78 -3.47
CA ASN A 149 9.51 -14.50 -2.71
C ASN A 149 10.65 -13.54 -2.34
N HIS A 150 11.02 -13.53 -1.06
CA HIS A 150 12.00 -12.64 -0.44
C HIS A 150 13.20 -13.38 0.16
N LEU A 151 13.24 -14.71 0.01
CA LEU A 151 14.33 -15.55 0.48
C LEU A 151 15.03 -16.23 -0.69
N ILE A 152 16.36 -16.15 -0.69
CA ILE A 152 17.21 -16.75 -1.72
C ILE A 152 18.03 -17.86 -1.10
N LYS A 153 18.19 -18.93 -1.87
CA LYS A 153 19.05 -20.05 -1.51
C LYS A 153 20.52 -19.65 -1.72
N ASP A 154 21.31 -19.68 -0.66
CA ASP A 154 22.73 -19.43 -0.76
C ASP A 154 23.51 -20.68 -1.24
N LYS A 155 24.82 -20.54 -1.41
CA LYS A 155 25.71 -21.64 -1.83
C LYS A 155 25.75 -22.81 -0.83
N LYS A 156 25.40 -22.56 0.44
CA LYS A 156 25.33 -23.57 1.51
C LYS A 156 23.96 -24.24 1.55
N GLY A 157 22.99 -23.76 0.79
CA GLY A 157 21.62 -24.25 0.75
C GLY A 157 20.68 -23.58 1.75
N GLU A 158 21.13 -22.57 2.49
CA GLU A 158 20.32 -21.82 3.46
C GLU A 158 19.54 -20.69 2.78
N PHE A 159 18.37 -20.36 3.35
CA PHE A 159 17.51 -19.30 2.82
C PHE A 159 17.75 -17.95 3.52
N ARG A 160 18.35 -17.01 2.80
CA ARG A 160 18.75 -15.70 3.33
C ARG A 160 18.00 -14.56 2.63
N CYS A 161 17.82 -13.45 3.34
CA CYS A 161 17.37 -12.20 2.73
C CYS A 161 18.52 -11.61 1.90
N LEU A 162 18.20 -10.94 0.81
CA LEU A 162 19.17 -10.21 -0.02
C LEU A 162 19.78 -8.98 0.68
N ILE A 163 19.09 -8.45 1.68
CA ILE A 163 19.52 -7.26 2.41
C ILE A 163 20.43 -7.69 3.56
N ASN A 164 21.63 -7.13 3.60
CA ASN A 164 22.53 -7.26 4.74
C ASN A 164 22.07 -6.30 5.84
N LEU A 165 21.70 -6.85 7.00
CA LEU A 165 21.22 -6.07 8.14
C LEU A 165 22.25 -5.04 8.62
N GLU A 166 23.53 -5.36 8.50
CA GLU A 166 24.66 -4.49 8.88
C GLU A 166 24.69 -3.17 8.09
N ASN A 167 24.14 -3.15 6.87
CA ASN A 167 24.09 -1.93 6.05
C ASN A 167 22.97 -0.97 6.47
N LEU A 168 22.06 -1.40 7.35
CA LEU A 168 20.90 -0.63 7.81
C LEU A 168 21.12 0.01 9.19
N ILE A 169 22.21 -0.37 9.86
CA ILE A 169 22.64 0.20 11.13
C ILE A 169 23.62 1.34 10.79
N PRO A 170 23.30 2.60 11.13
CA PRO A 170 24.16 3.74 10.86
C PRO A 170 25.42 3.77 11.73
#